data_AF-A0A0R3PWU1-F1
#
_entry.id   AF-A0A0R3PWU1-F1
#
_cell.length_a   1.000
_cell.length_b   1.000
_cell.length_c   1.000
_cell.angle_alpha   90.00
_cell.angle_beta   90.00
_cell.angle_gamma   90.00
#
_symmetry.space_group_name_H-M   'P 1'
#
loop_
_entity.id
_entity.type
_entity.pdbx_description
1 polymer ?
#
loop_
_entity_poly.entity_id
_entity_poly.type
_entity_poly.pdbx_seq_one_letter_code
_entity_poly.pdbx_strand_id
1 'polypeptide(L)'
;MFFDTKTVVLAIILLLAGFPDGNVTVRVNISLSILSVMKSKALQGAPRLISDAWEPIPPSEIRTEQHMLSYLSAFLGHFGPQHTVIDIPLRLFLKSLSGSWPTTGPFLAEWATKRSHQFIVMFEVLYLVSSIRHRRILVEAVQVSVTSTNLHLTI
;
A
#
# COMPACT_ATOMS: atom_id res chain seq x y z
N MET A 1 25.94 -7.68 -2.80
CA MET A 1 25.65 -7.57 -1.36
C MET A 1 24.21 -7.09 -1.23
N PHE A 2 23.29 -8.01 -0.96
CA PHE A 2 21.85 -7.76 -0.91
C PHE A 2 21.50 -7.15 0.45
N PHE A 3 20.66 -6.13 0.47
CA PHE A 3 20.09 -5.59 1.71
C PHE A 3 18.61 -5.93 1.76
N ASP A 4 18.17 -6.34 2.94
CA ASP A 4 16.79 -6.69 3.26
C ASP A 4 15.87 -5.48 3.01
N THR A 5 14.82 -5.69 2.23
CA THR A 5 13.74 -4.74 1.87
C THR A 5 13.24 -3.97 3.09
N LYS A 6 13.26 -4.59 4.28
CA LYS A 6 12.92 -3.97 5.56
C LYS A 6 13.74 -2.73 5.88
N THR A 7 15.02 -2.71 5.52
CA THR A 7 15.93 -1.58 5.83
C THR A 7 15.60 -0.35 4.97
N VAL A 8 15.25 -0.58 3.70
CA VAL A 8 14.86 0.48 2.76
C VAL A 8 13.50 1.04 3.13
N VAL A 9 12.55 0.16 3.47
CA VAL A 9 11.21 0.55 3.92
C VAL A 9 11.30 1.35 5.23
N LEU A 10 12.13 0.93 6.19
CA LEU A 10 12.32 1.68 7.45
C LEU A 10 12.91 3.08 7.20
N ALA A 11 13.87 3.21 6.28
CA ALA A 11 14.44 4.50 5.91
C ALA A 11 13.41 5.44 5.24
N ILE A 12 12.55 4.90 4.37
CA ILE A 12 11.47 5.66 3.72
C ILE A 12 10.39 6.06 4.74
N ILE A 13 10.02 5.16 5.66
CA ILE A 13 9.08 5.46 6.75
C ILE A 13 9.62 6.59 7.61
N LEU A 14 10.89 6.57 8.00
CA LEU A 14 11.52 7.64 8.78
C LEU A 14 11.60 8.97 8.01
N LEU A 15 11.72 8.94 6.68
CA LEU A 15 11.74 10.13 5.84
C LEU A 15 10.34 10.76 5.70
N LEU A 16 9.30 9.92 5.60
CA LEU A 16 7.91 10.35 5.40
C LEU A 16 7.17 10.67 6.71
N ALA A 17 7.57 10.07 7.83
CA ALA A 17 6.88 10.21 9.11
C ALA A 17 7.13 11.54 9.83
N GLY A 18 7.95 12.45 9.28
CA GLY A 18 8.12 13.82 9.77
C GLY A 18 8.25 13.92 11.30
N PHE A 19 9.44 13.66 11.84
CA PHE A 19 9.70 13.61 13.28
C PHE A 19 9.03 14.75 14.07
N PRO A 20 8.08 14.48 14.98
CA PRO A 20 7.68 15.49 15.95
C PRO A 20 8.89 15.74 16.86
N ASP A 21 9.14 17.01 17.15
CA ASP A 21 10.12 17.52 18.12
C ASP A 21 11.58 17.67 17.68
N GLY A 22 11.87 18.87 17.17
CA GLY A 22 12.81 19.81 17.79
C GLY A 22 14.31 19.53 17.81
N ASN A 23 14.81 18.31 17.58
CA ASN A 23 16.25 18.04 17.69
C ASN A 23 16.95 18.05 16.31
N VAL A 24 17.27 19.26 15.85
CA VAL A 24 17.89 19.56 14.54
C VAL A 24 19.16 18.72 14.31
N THR A 25 19.95 18.47 15.35
CA THR A 25 21.20 17.71 15.26
C THR A 25 20.99 16.24 14.89
N VAL A 26 19.93 15.62 15.41
CA VAL A 26 19.56 14.23 15.07
C VAL A 26 19.06 14.15 13.63
N ARG A 27 18.24 15.13 13.20
CA ARG A 27 17.77 15.24 11.82
C ARG A 27 18.93 15.39 10.83
N VAL A 28 19.89 16.27 11.11
CA VAL A 28 21.05 16.51 10.23
C VAL A 28 21.95 15.28 10.16
N ASN A 29 22.23 14.62 11.28
CA ASN A 29 23.08 13.42 11.27
C ASN A 29 22.43 12.24 10.54
N ILE A 30 21.13 12.03 10.70
CA ILE A 30 20.39 11.00 9.95
C ILE A 30 20.34 11.36 8.46
N SER A 31 20.05 12.61 8.10
CA SER A 31 20.04 13.06 6.70
C SER A 31 21.40 12.93 6.03
N LEU A 32 22.50 13.27 6.72
CA LEU A 32 23.87 13.10 6.20
C LEU A 32 24.24 11.63 6.03
N SER A 33 23.82 10.78 6.97
CA SER A 33 24.05 9.33 6.90
C SER A 33 23.27 8.70 5.74
N ILE A 34 22.01 9.08 5.56
CA ILE A 34 21.18 8.65 4.42
C ILE A 34 21.76 9.16 3.11
N LEU A 35 22.17 10.42 3.03
CA LEU A 35 22.78 10.98 1.83
C LEU A 35 24.11 10.30 1.49
N SER A 36 24.91 9.95 2.49
CA SER A 36 26.15 9.18 2.33
C SER A 36 25.87 7.78 1.79
N VAL A 37 24.88 7.08 2.34
CA VAL A 37 24.44 5.77 1.84
C VAL A 37 23.89 5.88 0.42
N MET A 38 23.07 6.88 0.12
CA MET A 38 22.52 7.09 -1.23
C MET A 38 23.62 7.45 -2.24
N LYS A 39 24.61 8.28 -1.87
CA LYS A 39 25.77 8.62 -2.70
C LYS A 39 26.66 7.40 -2.94
N SER A 40 26.94 6.61 -1.91
CA SER A 40 27.74 5.39 -2.05
C SER A 40 27.03 4.36 -2.96
N LYS A 41 25.70 4.34 -2.96
CA LYS A 41 24.88 3.47 -3.82
C LYS A 41 24.78 3.98 -5.25
N ALA A 42 24.69 5.29 -5.46
CA ALA A 42 24.75 5.88 -6.80
C ALA A 42 26.08 5.58 -7.51
N LEU A 43 27.19 5.54 -6.76
CA LEU A 43 28.52 5.14 -7.25
C LEU A 43 28.66 3.64 -7.53
N GLN A 44 27.81 2.79 -6.93
CA GLN A 44 27.83 1.32 -7.10
C GLN A 44 26.86 0.81 -8.19
N GLY A 45 26.25 1.71 -8.96
CA GLY A 45 25.19 1.39 -9.91
C GLY A 45 23.82 1.38 -9.24
N ALA A 46 22.81 1.92 -9.94
CA ALA A 46 21.45 2.03 -9.42
C ALA A 46 20.97 0.68 -8.87
N PRO A 47 20.39 0.65 -7.64
CA PRO A 47 19.85 -0.59 -7.12
C PRO A 47 18.83 -1.10 -8.13
N ARG A 48 19.07 -2.30 -8.68
CA ARG A 48 18.08 -2.98 -9.51
C ARG A 48 16.87 -3.19 -8.60
N LEU A 49 15.77 -2.50 -8.89
CA LEU A 49 14.47 -2.77 -8.29
C LEU A 49 14.10 -4.18 -8.71
N ILE A 50 14.41 -5.16 -7.86
CA ILE A 50 13.92 -6.52 -8.02
C ILE A 50 12.45 -6.41 -7.65
N SER A 51 11.55 -6.65 -8.61
CA SER A 51 10.12 -6.81 -8.29
C SER A 51 10.02 -7.93 -7.26
N ASP A 52 9.38 -7.67 -6.13
CA ASP A 52 9.17 -8.73 -5.13
C ASP A 52 8.44 -9.90 -5.81
N ALA A 53 8.67 -11.14 -5.37
CA ALA A 53 8.14 -12.33 -6.06
C ALA A 53 6.60 -12.37 -6.22
N TRP A 54 5.87 -11.52 -5.47
CA TRP A 54 4.43 -11.38 -5.56
C TRP A 54 3.99 -10.30 -6.57
N GLU A 55 4.86 -9.36 -6.94
CA GLU A 55 4.55 -8.28 -7.86
C GLU A 55 4.59 -8.77 -9.31
N PRO A 56 3.51 -8.60 -10.09
CA PRO A 56 3.51 -9.00 -11.50
C PRO A 56 4.41 -8.10 -12.35
N ILE A 57 4.51 -6.82 -11.98
CA ILE A 57 5.34 -5.78 -12.62
C ILE A 57 5.66 -4.69 -11.58
N PRO A 58 6.74 -3.92 -11.74
CA PRO A 58 7.00 -2.75 -10.90
C PRO A 58 5.87 -1.70 -10.99
N PRO A 59 5.46 -1.05 -9.88
CA PRO A 59 4.41 -0.02 -9.91
C PRO A 59 4.68 1.14 -10.89
N SER A 60 5.95 1.51 -11.05
CA SER A 60 6.39 2.56 -11.97
C SER A 60 6.16 2.21 -13.45
N GLU A 61 5.97 0.92 -13.76
CA GLU A 61 5.76 0.37 -15.10
C GLU A 61 4.28 0.08 -15.40
N ILE A 62 3.36 0.45 -14.50
CA ILE A 62 1.92 0.35 -14.76
C ILE A 62 1.53 1.40 -15.81
N ARG A 63 1.21 0.94 -17.03
CA ARG A 63 0.86 1.80 -18.18
C ARG A 63 -0.55 1.59 -18.70
N THR A 64 -1.22 0.49 -18.35
CA THR A 64 -2.55 0.13 -18.87
C THR A 64 -3.51 -0.20 -17.73
N GLU A 65 -4.81 -0.14 -17.99
CA GLU A 65 -5.82 -0.50 -16.99
C GLU A 65 -5.66 -1.97 -16.55
N GLN A 66 -5.32 -2.86 -17.49
CA GLN A 66 -5.09 -4.27 -17.21
C GLN A 66 -3.88 -4.48 -16.28
N HIS A 67 -2.82 -3.68 -16.44
CA HIS A 67 -1.66 -3.70 -15.54
C HIS A 67 -2.09 -3.30 -14.13
N MET A 68 -2.86 -2.22 -14.00
CA MET A 68 -3.34 -1.73 -12.71
C MET A 68 -4.25 -2.76 -12.01
N LEU A 69 -5.21 -3.35 -12.72
CA LEU A 69 -6.12 -4.36 -12.16
C LEU A 69 -5.37 -5.63 -11.74
N SER A 70 -4.41 -6.09 -12.57
CA SER A 70 -3.59 -7.25 -12.25
C SER A 70 -2.70 -7.01 -11.03
N TYR A 71 -2.05 -5.85 -10.97
CA TYR A 71 -1.23 -5.47 -9.82
C TYR A 71 -2.07 -5.35 -8.54
N LEU A 72 -3.22 -4.68 -8.61
CA LEU A 72 -4.12 -4.51 -7.45
C LEU A 72 -4.64 -5.85 -6.92
N SER A 73 -4.94 -6.80 -7.81
CA SER A 73 -5.31 -8.17 -7.42
C SER A 73 -4.16 -8.89 -6.69
N ALA A 74 -2.95 -8.83 -7.24
CA ALA A 74 -1.77 -9.41 -6.60
C ALA A 74 -1.46 -8.75 -5.24
N PHE A 75 -1.56 -7.43 -5.17
CA PHE A 75 -1.38 -6.63 -3.96
C PHE A 75 -2.35 -7.03 -2.85
N LEU A 76 -3.65 -7.12 -3.15
CA LEU A 76 -4.65 -7.57 -2.18
C LEU A 76 -4.50 -9.06 -1.84
N GLY A 77 -4.03 -9.88 -2.78
CA GLY A 77 -3.67 -11.27 -2.53
C GLY A 77 -2.54 -11.42 -1.51
N HIS A 78 -1.54 -10.53 -1.59
CA HIS A 78 -0.38 -10.53 -0.71
C HIS A 78 -0.66 -9.88 0.66
N PHE A 79 -1.16 -8.64 0.68
CA PHE A 79 -1.35 -7.86 1.91
C PHE A 79 -2.70 -8.10 2.59
N GLY A 80 -3.65 -8.75 1.92
CA GLY A 80 -5.02 -8.91 2.41
C GLY A 80 -5.93 -7.73 2.05
N PRO A 81 -7.13 -7.64 2.63
CA PRO A 81 -8.01 -6.50 2.46
C PRO A 81 -7.32 -5.21 2.91
N GLN A 82 -7.63 -4.08 2.27
CA GLN A 82 -6.96 -2.82 2.55
C GLN A 82 -7.96 -1.70 2.81
N HIS A 83 -7.86 -1.08 3.97
CA HIS A 83 -8.58 0.14 4.27
C HIS A 83 -8.08 1.28 3.38
N THR A 84 -9.00 1.90 2.66
CA THR A 84 -8.71 2.86 1.58
C THR A 84 -8.06 4.17 2.06
N VAL A 85 -8.02 4.44 3.37
CA VAL A 85 -7.56 5.71 3.94
C VAL A 85 -6.33 5.53 4.82
N ILE A 86 -6.36 4.55 5.71
CA ILE A 86 -5.39 4.43 6.80
C ILE A 86 -4.24 3.47 6.52
N ASP A 87 -4.41 2.52 5.61
CA ASP A 87 -3.43 1.45 5.43
C ASP A 87 -2.16 1.93 4.71
N ILE A 88 -1.02 1.71 5.37
CA ILE A 88 0.29 2.11 4.89
C ILE A 88 0.64 1.44 3.54
N PRO A 89 0.45 0.12 3.34
CA PRO A 89 0.82 -0.52 2.08
C PRO A 89 0.12 0.12 0.89
N LEU A 90 -1.18 0.41 1.01
CA LEU A 90 -1.96 1.03 -0.06
C LEU A 90 -1.45 2.45 -0.38
N ARG A 91 -1.13 3.24 0.66
CA ARG A 91 -0.57 4.59 0.46
C ARG A 91 0.80 4.56 -0.21
N LEU A 92 1.66 3.60 0.14
CA LEU A 92 2.97 3.44 -0.50
C LEU A 92 2.82 3.05 -1.97
N PHE A 93 1.92 2.11 -2.26
CA PHE A 93 1.58 1.74 -3.63
C PHE A 93 1.15 2.98 -4.45
N LEU A 94 0.19 3.76 -3.95
CA LEU A 94 -0.30 4.95 -4.65
C LEU A 94 0.80 5.99 -4.92
N LYS A 95 1.77 6.13 -4.01
CA LYS A 95 2.92 7.04 -4.18
C LYS A 95 3.96 6.53 -5.19
N SER A 96 3.97 5.22 -5.46
CA SER A 96 4.90 4.59 -6.41
C SER A 96 4.39 4.57 -7.85
N LEU A 97 3.10 4.88 -8.06
CA LEU A 97 2.48 4.95 -9.38
C LEU A 97 3.04 6.12 -10.20
N SER A 98 3.23 5.90 -11.51
CA SER A 98 3.60 6.94 -12.46
C SER A 98 2.42 7.32 -13.36
N GLY A 99 2.38 8.57 -13.84
CA GLY A 99 1.32 9.02 -14.76
C GLY A 99 0.01 9.39 -14.07
N SER A 100 -1.12 9.26 -14.78
CA SER A 100 -2.44 9.77 -14.38
C SER A 100 -3.30 8.76 -13.61
N TRP A 101 -2.67 7.88 -12.83
CA TRP A 101 -3.40 6.92 -12.00
C TRP A 101 -4.03 7.58 -10.77
N PRO A 102 -5.08 6.97 -10.18
CA PRO A 102 -5.63 7.44 -8.91
C PRO A 102 -4.53 7.59 -7.84
N THR A 103 -4.54 8.72 -7.14
CA THR A 103 -3.50 9.07 -6.16
C THR A 103 -3.95 8.90 -4.71
N THR A 104 -5.23 8.54 -4.50
CA THR A 104 -5.82 8.27 -3.19
C THR A 104 -6.51 6.91 -3.20
N GLY A 105 -6.57 6.25 -2.03
CA GLY A 105 -7.16 4.93 -1.94
C GLY A 105 -8.66 4.91 -2.25
N PRO A 106 -9.49 5.90 -1.84
CA PRO A 106 -10.90 5.93 -2.21
C PRO A 106 -11.10 6.04 -3.73
N PHE A 107 -10.32 6.89 -4.41
CA PHE A 107 -10.41 7.01 -5.87
C PHE A 107 -9.89 5.76 -6.58
N LEU A 108 -8.85 5.11 -6.08
CA LEU A 108 -8.40 3.83 -6.63
C LEU A 108 -9.48 2.76 -6.48
N ALA A 109 -10.12 2.69 -5.31
CA ALA A 109 -11.14 1.71 -5.00
C ALA A 109 -12.39 1.92 -5.87
N GLU A 110 -12.86 3.16 -6.01
CA GLU A 110 -13.95 3.52 -6.94
C GLU A 110 -13.57 3.21 -8.39
N TRP A 111 -12.34 3.56 -8.79
CA TRP A 111 -11.84 3.29 -10.14
C TRP A 111 -11.84 1.78 -10.46
N ALA A 112 -11.41 0.96 -9.50
CA ALA A 112 -11.30 -0.49 -9.64
C ALA A 112 -12.67 -1.18 -9.67
N THR A 113 -13.58 -0.83 -8.76
CA THR A 113 -14.92 -1.45 -8.68
C THR A 113 -15.79 -1.12 -9.89
N LYS A 114 -15.62 0.06 -10.51
CA LYS A 114 -16.29 0.41 -11.77
C LYS A 114 -15.81 -0.41 -12.97
N ARG A 115 -14.60 -0.96 -12.90
CA ARG A 115 -13.94 -1.65 -14.03
C ARG A 115 -13.89 -3.16 -13.89
N SER A 116 -13.99 -3.69 -12.68
CA SER A 116 -13.89 -5.11 -12.44
C SER A 116 -14.70 -5.56 -11.22
N HIS A 117 -15.53 -6.57 -11.44
CA HIS A 117 -16.31 -7.25 -10.40
C HIS A 117 -15.46 -8.06 -9.42
N GLN A 118 -14.14 -8.15 -9.65
CA GLN A 118 -13.23 -8.82 -8.71
C GLN A 118 -13.01 -7.98 -7.45
N PHE A 119 -13.36 -6.70 -7.46
CA PHE A 119 -13.15 -5.79 -6.34
C PHE A 119 -14.48 -5.36 -5.73
N ILE A 120 -14.52 -5.26 -4.41
CA ILE A 120 -15.65 -4.70 -3.68
C ILE A 120 -15.14 -3.82 -2.53
N VAL A 121 -15.85 -2.75 -2.23
CA VAL A 121 -15.58 -1.89 -1.08
C VAL A 121 -16.71 -2.04 -0.08
N MET A 122 -16.38 -2.33 1.17
CA MET A 122 -17.32 -2.40 2.29
C MET A 122 -16.64 -1.82 3.53
N PHE A 123 -17.35 -0.91 4.23
CA PHE A 123 -16.82 -0.20 5.40
C PHE A 123 -15.43 0.43 5.15
N GLU A 124 -15.28 1.10 4.00
CA GLU A 124 -14.03 1.74 3.55
C GLU A 124 -12.84 0.78 3.31
N VAL A 125 -13.07 -0.54 3.38
CA VAL A 125 -12.08 -1.57 3.09
C VAL A 125 -12.32 -2.15 1.70
N LEU A 126 -11.25 -2.21 0.91
CA LEU A 126 -11.20 -2.81 -0.42
C LEU A 126 -10.85 -4.30 -0.31
N TYR A 127 -11.68 -5.15 -0.91
CA TYR A 127 -11.54 -6.60 -0.90
C TYR A 127 -11.40 -7.15 -2.32
N LEU A 128 -10.72 -8.29 -2.42
CA LEU A 128 -10.62 -9.12 -3.62
C LEU A 128 -11.62 -10.28 -3.54
N VAL A 129 -12.72 -10.18 -4.28
CA VAL A 129 -13.84 -11.14 -4.27
C VAL A 129 -13.39 -12.52 -4.71
N SER A 130 -12.43 -12.65 -5.62
CA SER A 130 -11.90 -13.95 -6.05
C SER A 130 -11.16 -14.70 -4.94
N SER A 131 -10.70 -14.02 -3.89
CA SER A 131 -10.00 -14.64 -2.75
C SER A 131 -10.95 -15.18 -1.67
N ILE A 132 -10.88 -16.49 -1.41
CA ILE A 132 -11.65 -17.15 -0.33
C ILE A 132 -11.40 -16.48 1.03
N ARG A 133 -10.14 -16.11 1.31
CA ARG A 133 -9.75 -15.45 2.56
C ARG A 133 -10.45 -14.10 2.73
N HIS A 134 -10.48 -13.29 1.67
CA HIS A 134 -11.17 -12.00 1.69
C HIS A 134 -12.67 -12.16 1.88
N ARG A 135 -13.29 -13.11 1.18
CA ARG A 135 -14.74 -13.39 1.34
C ARG A 135 -15.10 -13.76 2.77
N ARG A 136 -14.27 -14.56 3.44
CA ARG A 136 -14.49 -14.93 4.86
C ARG A 136 -14.45 -13.71 5.77
N ILE A 137 -13.41 -12.88 5.65
CA ILE A 137 -13.26 -11.65 6.44
C ILE A 137 -14.45 -10.72 6.21
N LEU A 138 -14.90 -10.59 4.96
CA LEU A 138 -16.04 -9.76 4.61
C LEU A 138 -17.34 -10.26 5.29
N VAL A 139 -17.61 -11.57 5.25
CA VAL A 139 -18.79 -12.16 5.90
C VAL A 139 -18.76 -11.91 7.42
N GLU A 140 -17.61 -12.12 8.06
CA GLU A 140 -17.43 -11.87 9.49
C GLU A 140 -17.66 -10.39 9.83
N ALA A 141 -17.11 -9.46 9.05
CA ALA A 141 -17.29 -8.02 9.25
C ALA A 141 -18.77 -7.60 9.12
N VAL A 142 -19.49 -8.14 8.14
CA VAL A 142 -20.93 -7.87 7.97
C VAL A 142 -21.74 -8.42 9.14
N GLN A 143 -21.45 -9.63 9.63
CA GLN A 143 -22.14 -10.20 10.78
C GLN A 143 -21.97 -9.35 12.05
N VAL A 144 -20.74 -8.92 12.34
CA VAL A 144 -20.45 -8.06 13.50
C VAL A 144 -21.19 -6.72 13.40
N SER A 145 -21.24 -6.12 12.21
CA SER A 145 -21.97 -4.88 11.97
C SER A 145 -23.47 -5.06 12.25
N VAL A 146 -24.08 -6.15 11.81
CA VAL A 146 -25.51 -6.44 12.03
C VAL A 146 -25.82 -6.67 13.51
N THR A 147 -24.97 -7.39 14.24
CA THR A 147 -25.18 -7.61 15.67
C THR A 147 -25.09 -6.28 16.46
N SER A 148 -24.16 -5.41 16.08
CA SER A 148 -23.95 -4.11 16.74
C SER A 148 -25.14 -3.15 16.56
N THR A 149 -25.77 -3.14 15.38
CA THR A 149 -26.99 -2.33 15.14
C THR A 149 -28.21 -2.86 15.87
N ASN A 150 -28.35 -4.18 16.04
CA ASN A 150 -29.47 -4.76 16.79
C ASN A 150 -29.40 -4.45 18.30
N LEU A 151 -28.21 -4.37 18.89
CA LEU A 151 -28.05 -3.95 20.29
C LEU A 151 -28.48 -2.49 20.52
N HIS A 152 -28.41 -1.64 19.50
CA HIS A 152 -28.78 -0.22 19.60
C HIS A 152 -30.28 0.06 19.43
N LEU A 153 -31.07 -0.95 19.03
CA LEU A 153 -32.53 -0.86 18.85
C LEU A 153 -33.33 -1.48 20.01
N THR A 154 -32.66 -1.89 21.10
CA THR A 154 -33.28 -2.54 22.27
C THR A 154 -33.16 -1.69 23.55
N ILE A 155 -33.38 -0.38 23.45
CA ILE A 155 -33.46 0.55 24.60
C ILE A 155 -34.77 1.31 24.54
#